data_AF-A0A7C9D635-F1
#
_entry.id   AF-A0A7C9D635-F1
#
_cell.length_a   1.000
_cell.length_b   1.000
_cell.length_c   1.000
_cell.angle_alpha   90.00
_cell.angle_beta   90.00
_cell.angle_gamma   90.00
#
_symmetry.space_group_name_H-M   'P 1'
#
loop_
_entity.id
_entity.type
_entity.pdbx_description
1 polymer ?
#
loop_
_entity_poly.entity_id
_entity_poly.type
_entity_poly.pdbx_seq_one_letter_code
_entity_poly.pdbx_strand_id
1 'polypeptide(L)'
;GAITSVISGFLGMKIATYANARTTLEARKGVGKAFIVAFRSGAVMGFLLAANGLLVLYITILLFKLYYGEDWGGLFESITGYGLGGSSMALFGRVGGGIYT
;
A
#
# COMPACT_ATOMS: atom_id res chain seq x y z
N GLY A 1 9.62 -3.20 -5.60
CA GLY A 1 8.72 -2.04 -5.61
C GLY A 1 7.41 -2.33 -6.32
N ALA A 2 7.48 -2.64 -7.63
CA ALA A 2 6.31 -2.79 -8.49
C ALA A 2 5.25 -3.78 -7.96
N ILE A 3 5.65 -5.00 -7.60
CA ILE A 3 4.72 -6.02 -7.05
C ILE A 3 4.07 -5.51 -5.75
N THR A 4 4.86 -4.97 -4.82
CA THR A 4 4.35 -4.41 -3.56
C THR A 4 3.34 -3.28 -3.80
N SER A 5 3.58 -2.44 -4.80
CA SER A 5 2.67 -1.36 -5.20
C SER A 5 1.33 -1.90 -5.72
N VAL A 6 1.35 -2.92 -6.59
CA VAL A 6 0.14 -3.57 -7.11
C VAL A 6 -0.66 -4.24 -5.99
N ILE A 7 0.01 -5.01 -5.11
CA ILE A 7 -0.62 -5.65 -3.95
C ILE A 7 -1.25 -4.60 -3.02
N SER A 8 -0.56 -3.48 -2.79
CA SER A 8 -1.05 -2.39 -1.95
C SER A 8 -2.32 -1.76 -2.52
N GLY A 9 -2.36 -1.51 -3.83
CA GLY A 9 -3.57 -1.04 -4.51
C GLY A 9 -4.73 -2.02 -4.42
N PHE A 10 -4.46 -3.32 -4.62
CA PHE A 10 -5.48 -4.37 -4.56
C PHE A 10 -6.06 -4.53 -3.15
N LEU A 11 -5.22 -4.57 -2.12
CA LEU A 11 -5.67 -4.67 -0.72
C LEU A 11 -6.50 -3.45 -0.30
N GLY A 12 -6.09 -2.25 -0.71
CA GLY A 12 -6.86 -1.03 -0.50
C GLY A 12 -8.24 -1.09 -1.16
N MET A 13 -8.32 -1.57 -2.40
CA MET A 13 -9.58 -1.74 -3.11
C MET A 13 -10.49 -2.79 -2.44
N LYS A 14 -9.92 -3.89 -1.95
CA LYS A 14 -10.67 -4.95 -1.26
C LYS A 14 -11.30 -4.46 0.04
N ILE A 15 -10.57 -3.71 0.87
CA ILE A 15 -11.14 -3.18 2.11
C ILE A 15 -12.18 -2.09 1.84
N ALA A 16 -11.97 -1.24 0.84
CA ALA A 16 -12.95 -0.22 0.44
C ALA A 16 -14.26 -0.84 -0.05
N THR A 17 -14.20 -1.76 -1.02
CA THR A 17 -15.39 -2.46 -1.55
C THR A 17 -16.15 -3.24 -0.49
N TYR A 18 -15.44 -3.80 0.50
CA TYR A 18 -16.06 -4.48 1.65
C TYR A 18 -16.74 -3.51 2.64
N ALA A 19 -16.13 -2.35 2.89
CA ALA A 19 -16.63 -1.39 3.88
C ALA A 19 -17.80 -0.55 3.36
N ASN A 20 -17.90 -0.30 2.05
CA ASN A 20 -18.91 0.60 1.47
C ASN A 20 -20.34 0.24 1.90
N ALA A 21 -20.76 -1.01 1.70
CA ALA A 21 -22.12 -1.45 2.09
C ALA A 21 -22.34 -1.41 3.61
N ARG A 22 -21.31 -1.70 4.41
CA ARG A 22 -21.37 -1.68 5.88
C ARG A 22 -21.55 -0.27 6.42
N THR A 23 -20.84 0.69 5.83
CA THR A 23 -20.98 2.12 6.17
C THR A 23 -22.40 2.60 5.90
N THR A 24 -23.01 2.21 4.77
CA THR A 24 -24.41 2.56 4.45
C THR A 24 -25.41 1.93 5.44
N LEU A 25 -25.19 0.68 5.85
CA LEU A 25 -26.05 0.03 6.85
C LEU A 25 -25.95 0.69 8.22
N GLU A 26 -24.74 1.05 8.65
CA GLU A 26 -24.51 1.72 9.93
C GLU A 26 -24.97 3.19 9.93
N ALA A 27 -25.10 3.83 8.76
CA ALA A 27 -25.67 5.17 8.64
C ALA A 27 -27.14 5.23 9.11
N ARG A 28 -27.87 4.11 9.03
CA ARG A 28 -29.24 4.00 9.59
C ARG A 28 -29.29 4.16 11.11
N LYS A 29 -28.17 3.90 11.80
CA LYS A 29 -28.04 4.01 13.26
C LYS A 29 -27.45 5.35 13.70
N GLY A 30 -27.25 6.27 12.76
CA GLY A 30 -26.69 7.60 12.98
C GLY A 30 -25.27 7.77 12.44
N VAL A 31 -24.90 9.03 12.23
CA VAL A 31 -23.65 9.44 11.56
C VAL A 31 -22.41 8.95 12.32
N GLY A 32 -22.44 8.96 13.66
CA GLY A 32 -21.30 8.53 14.47
C GLY A 32 -20.92 7.06 14.26
N LYS A 33 -21.90 6.16 14.07
CA LYS A 33 -21.65 4.73 13.83
C LYS A 33 -21.09 4.50 12.42
N ALA A 34 -21.65 5.18 11.41
CA ALA A 34 -21.12 5.15 10.05
C ALA A 34 -19.68 5.67 9.98
N PHE A 35 -19.39 6.78 10.66
CA PHE A 35 -18.05 7.36 10.71
C PHE A 35 -17.03 6.39 11.30
N ILE A 36 -17.36 5.70 12.40
CA ILE A 36 -16.46 4.72 13.02
C ILE A 36 -16.15 3.58 12.04
N VAL A 37 -17.13 3.09 11.28
CA VAL A 37 -16.89 2.01 10.31
C VAL A 37 -16.02 2.48 9.15
N ALA A 38 -16.33 3.63 8.58
CA ALA A 38 -15.52 4.23 7.52
C ALA A 38 -14.08 4.49 7.99
N PHE A 39 -13.90 5.10 9.17
CA PHE A 39 -12.59 5.39 9.74
C PHE A 39 -11.78 4.11 10.04
N ARG A 40 -12.41 3.10 10.64
CA ARG A 40 -11.75 1.80 10.90
C ARG A 40 -11.32 1.13 9.60
N SER A 41 -12.14 1.17 8.55
CA SER A 41 -11.76 0.62 7.25
C SER A 41 -10.58 1.36 6.60
N GLY A 42 -10.55 2.69 6.71
CA GLY A 42 -9.42 3.50 6.26
C GLY A 42 -8.14 3.24 7.05
N ALA A 43 -8.26 3.07 8.37
CA ALA A 43 -7.14 2.72 9.24
C ALA A 43 -6.54 1.37 8.87
N VAL A 44 -7.38 0.35 8.60
CA VAL A 44 -6.91 -0.97 8.14
C VAL A 44 -6.09 -0.85 6.85
N MET A 45 -6.55 -0.05 5.88
CA MET A 45 -5.79 0.23 4.66
C MET A 45 -4.44 0.87 5.00
N GLY A 46 -4.44 1.95 5.79
CA GLY A 46 -3.22 2.69 6.14
C GLY A 46 -2.17 1.83 6.84
N PHE A 47 -2.56 1.08 7.88
CA PHE A 47 -1.65 0.21 8.62
C PHE A 47 -1.09 -0.92 7.75
N LEU A 48 -1.92 -1.56 6.91
CA LEU A 48 -1.44 -2.61 6.01
C LEU A 48 -0.41 -2.08 5.01
N LEU A 49 -0.69 -0.94 4.38
CA LEU A 49 0.21 -0.36 3.39
C LEU A 49 1.54 0.09 4.02
N ALA A 50 1.48 0.76 5.18
CA ALA A 50 2.67 1.22 5.88
C ALA A 50 3.54 0.05 6.37
N ALA A 51 2.93 -0.94 7.05
CA ALA A 51 3.65 -2.09 7.57
C ALA A 51 4.24 -2.96 6.46
N ASN A 52 3.46 -3.24 5.41
CA ASN A 52 3.93 -4.03 4.28
C ASN A 52 5.03 -3.32 3.49
N GLY A 53 4.90 -2.01 3.27
CA GLY A 53 5.94 -1.21 2.60
C GLY A 53 7.27 -1.25 3.34
N LEU A 54 7.24 -1.07 4.66
CA LEU A 54 8.42 -1.12 5.52
C LEU A 54 9.02 -2.53 5.59
N LEU A 55 8.19 -3.55 5.76
CA LEU A 55 8.62 -4.95 5.86
C LEU A 55 9.30 -5.41 4.57
N VAL A 56 8.73 -5.11 3.40
CA VAL A 56 9.35 -5.50 2.12
C VAL A 56 10.66 -4.74 1.89
N LEU A 57 10.74 -3.46 2.25
CA LEU A 57 11.98 -2.70 2.17
C LEU A 57 13.06 -3.33 3.06
N TYR A 58 12.71 -3.66 4.31
CA TYR A 58 13.62 -4.30 5.27
C TYR A 58 14.14 -5.65 4.77
N ILE A 59 13.25 -6.52 4.26
CA ILE A 59 13.64 -7.82 3.68
C ILE A 59 14.56 -7.62 2.47
N THR A 60 14.25 -6.65 1.61
CA THR A 60 15.08 -6.35 0.44
C THR A 60 16.48 -5.92 0.86
N ILE A 61 16.61 -5.06 1.88
CA ILE A 61 17.92 -4.64 2.42
C ILE A 61 18.70 -5.85 2.95
N LEU A 62 18.05 -6.74 3.71
CA LEU A 62 18.68 -7.95 4.26
C LEU A 62 19.19 -8.89 3.16
N LEU A 63 18.39 -9.11 2.11
CA LEU A 63 18.76 -9.97 0.99
C LEU A 63 19.93 -9.39 0.19
N PHE A 64 19.90 -8.08 -0.09
CA PHE A 64 20.99 -7.42 -0.81
C PHE A 64 22.27 -7.36 0.03
N LYS A 65 22.15 -7.25 1.36
CA LYS A 65 23.31 -7.28 2.28
C LYS A 65 24.06 -8.60 2.23
N LEU A 66 23.36 -9.74 2.04
CA LEU A 66 24.01 -11.05 1.89
C LEU A 66 24.90 -11.13 0.64
N TYR A 67 24.56 -10.38 -0.41
CA TYR A 67 25.31 -10.36 -1.67
C TYR A 67 26.42 -9.29 -1.70
N TYR A 68 26.14 -8.08 -1.22
CA TYR A 68 27.07 -6.95 -1.27
C TYR A 68 28.08 -6.90 -0.10
N GLY A 69 27.82 -7.59 1.01
CA GLY A 69 28.76 -7.67 2.14
C GLY A 69 29.09 -6.29 2.74
N GLU A 70 30.30 -5.81 2.50
CA GLU A 70 30.87 -4.53 2.99
C GLU A 70 30.69 -3.37 2.00
N ASP A 71 30.16 -3.59 0.79
CA ASP A 71 29.88 -2.49 -0.16
C ASP A 71 28.47 -1.93 0.05
N TRP A 72 28.37 -0.99 0.99
CA TRP A 72 27.12 -0.29 1.29
C TRP A 72 26.70 0.68 0.17
N GLY A 73 27.66 1.14 -0.65
CA GLY A 73 27.39 2.08 -1.75
C GLY A 73 26.54 1.44 -2.84
N GLY A 74 27.02 0.31 -3.39
CA GLY A 74 26.29 -0.44 -4.41
C GLY A 74 24.97 -1.05 -3.92
N LEU A 75 24.89 -1.36 -2.62
CA LEU A 75 23.67 -1.85 -1.99
C LEU A 75 22.54 -0.80 -2.03
N PHE A 76 22.82 0.43 -1.58
CA PHE A 76 21.78 1.48 -1.56
C PHE A 76 21.43 1.96 -2.97
N GLU A 77 22.40 1.99 -3.89
CA GLU A 77 22.14 2.28 -5.30
C GLU A 77 21.14 1.28 -5.89
N SER A 78 21.31 -0.01 -5.61
CA SER A 78 20.36 -1.05 -6.04
C SER A 78 18.97 -0.90 -5.40
N ILE A 79 18.91 -0.50 -4.13
CA ILE A 79 17.64 -0.27 -3.41
C ILE A 79 16.86 0.90 -3.99
N THR A 80 17.50 1.91 -4.61
CA THR A 80 16.77 3.02 -5.26
C THR A 80 15.79 2.50 -6.34
N GLY A 81 16.10 1.36 -6.98
CA GLY A 81 15.22 0.66 -7.91
C GLY A 81 13.89 0.19 -7.28
N TYR A 82 13.85 -0.06 -5.97
CA TYR A 82 12.62 -0.37 -5.25
C TYR A 82 11.62 0.77 -5.32
N GLY A 83 12.09 2.00 -5.07
CA GLY A 83 11.28 3.22 -5.15
C GLY A 83 10.82 3.51 -6.58
N LEU A 84 11.72 3.37 -7.55
CA LEU A 84 11.41 3.54 -8.96
C LEU A 84 10.27 2.62 -9.41
N GLY A 85 10.39 1.31 -9.15
CA GLY A 85 9.34 0.35 -9.54
C GLY A 85 8.00 0.59 -8.83
N GLY A 86 8.02 1.08 -7.58
CA GLY A 86 6.79 1.42 -6.86
C GLY A 86 6.06 2.61 -7.50
N SER A 87 6.81 3.67 -7.79
CA SER A 87 6.29 4.90 -8.42
C SER A 87 5.81 4.68 -9.86
N SER A 88 6.51 3.86 -10.65
CA SER A 88 6.08 3.53 -12.02
C SER A 88 4.70 2.86 -12.02
N MET A 89 4.46 1.88 -11.14
CA MET A 89 3.14 1.24 -11.04
C MET A 89 2.07 2.18 -10.46
N ALA A 90 2.44 3.04 -9.50
CA ALA A 90 1.54 4.02 -8.94
C ALA A 90 1.07 5.06 -9.99
N LEU A 91 1.96 5.45 -10.93
CA LEU A 91 1.63 6.34 -12.04
C LEU A 91 0.50 5.74 -12.89
N PHE A 92 0.67 4.51 -13.38
CA PHE A 92 -0.35 3.85 -14.20
C PHE A 92 -1.63 3.57 -13.42
N GLY A 93 -1.53 3.18 -12.15
CA GLY A 93 -2.70 2.95 -11.30
C GLY A 93 -3.53 4.22 -11.09
N ARG A 94 -2.88 5.37 -10.86
CA ARG A 94 -3.58 6.66 -10.70
C ARG A 94 -4.12 7.20 -12.01
N VAL A 95 -3.32 7.19 -13.08
CA VAL A 95 -3.76 7.72 -14.39
C VAL A 95 -4.87 6.85 -14.98
N GLY A 96 -4.67 5.52 -15.00
CA GLY A 96 -5.68 4.59 -15.51
C GLY A 96 -6.96 4.59 -14.69
N GLY A 97 -6.84 4.56 -13.35
CA GLY A 97 -7.99 4.67 -12.46
C GLY A 97 -8.71 6.01 -12.57
N GLY A 98 -7.97 7.11 -12.73
CA GLY A 98 -8.54 8.45 -12.88
C GLY A 98 -9.26 8.68 -14.22
N ILE A 99 -8.93 7.93 -15.27
CA ILE A 99 -9.69 7.96 -16.52
C ILE A 99 -10.98 7.13 -16.40
N TYR A 100 -10.95 6.04 -15.63
CA TYR A 100 -12.10 5.15 -15.45
C TYR A 100 -13.20 5.75 -14.57
N THR A 101 -12.82 6.51 -13.54
CA THR A 101 -13.74 7.02 -12.49
C THR A 101 -14.20 8.43 -12.84
#